data_AF-A0AAX1LC77-F1
#
_entry.id   AF-A0AAX1LC77-F1
#
_cell.length_a   1.000
_cell.length_b   1.000
_cell.length_c   1.000
_cell.angle_alpha   90.00
_cell.angle_beta   90.00
_cell.angle_gamma   90.00
#
_symmetry.space_group_name_H-M   'P 1'
#
loop_
_entity.id
_entity.type
_entity.pdbx_description
1 polymer ?
#
loop_
_entity_poly.entity_id
_entity_poly.type
_entity_poly.pdbx_seq_one_letter_code
_entity_poly.pdbx_strand_id
1 'polypeptide(L)'
;MELIPDPVIRRNVYRVLTLQFYSAKQFGARFGTVPLIREAGGRWYLSDSFSSLYNSYSPDADPAQSFRAHVDDVLDTGLALSRLRGTDTGELVIGRQYSRRQVCRMLGWDTNQEGVINGYKVDTATSTCPIFVTYDGDMYNDHFKDNDVLHWYTRLDRTLVSPEIKRVLQSEVAHHLFVEKSDQEGKRFYYLGCVDPHGAANSSHGGKPVVTMDLVLRSPVEEHLYRHLSKSEKPPTPHDRVCHRFWNLRCQALRRTYRNVPHALSPPLARWSNNHPIGSARSTSFSTLQQRPSS
;
A
#
# COMPACT_ATOMS: atom_id res chain seq x y z
N MET A 1 -8.29 -7.56 32.53
CA MET A 1 -8.67 -6.95 31.23
C MET A 1 -7.74 -7.53 30.19
N GLU A 2 -8.26 -8.32 29.27
CA GLU A 2 -7.45 -8.91 28.19
C GLU A 2 -7.18 -7.81 27.15
N LEU A 3 -5.91 -7.46 26.94
CA LEU A 3 -5.51 -6.29 26.14
C LEU A 3 -5.86 -6.46 24.64
N ILE A 4 -6.07 -7.69 24.18
CA ILE A 4 -6.46 -8.03 22.80
C ILE A 4 -7.42 -9.23 22.88
N PRO A 5 -8.76 -9.00 22.80
CA PRO A 5 -9.75 -10.06 23.01
C PRO A 5 -9.87 -11.02 21.81
N ASP A 6 -9.57 -10.56 20.60
CA ASP A 6 -9.62 -11.40 19.40
C ASP A 6 -8.43 -12.39 19.40
N PRO A 7 -8.66 -13.72 19.42
CA PRO A 7 -7.60 -14.71 19.48
C PRO A 7 -6.75 -14.77 18.20
N VAL A 8 -7.34 -14.47 17.03
CA VAL A 8 -6.63 -14.41 15.74
C VAL A 8 -5.67 -13.22 15.74
N ILE A 9 -6.15 -12.04 16.17
CA ILE A 9 -5.32 -10.84 16.27
C ILE A 9 -4.23 -11.05 17.34
N ARG A 10 -4.58 -11.57 18.52
CA ARG A 10 -3.64 -11.85 19.60
C ARG A 10 -2.51 -12.77 19.14
N ARG A 11 -2.85 -13.86 18.43
CA ARG A 11 -1.90 -14.79 17.83
C ARG A 11 -1.03 -14.10 16.78
N ASN A 12 -1.61 -13.31 15.87
CA ASN A 12 -0.86 -12.60 14.85
C ASN A 12 0.15 -11.61 15.46
N VAL A 13 -0.29 -10.80 16.42
CA VAL A 13 0.57 -9.85 17.16
C VAL A 13 1.70 -10.59 17.85
N TYR A 14 1.41 -11.69 18.55
CA TYR A 14 2.43 -12.52 19.19
C TYR A 14 3.49 -12.98 18.18
N ARG A 15 3.07 -13.54 17.04
CA ARG A 15 3.99 -14.03 16.01
C ARG A 15 4.81 -12.92 15.37
N VAL A 16 4.27 -11.71 15.23
CA VAL A 16 5.03 -10.55 14.73
C VAL A 16 6.08 -10.11 15.76
N LEU A 17 5.69 -9.94 17.03
CA LEU A 17 6.58 -9.44 18.08
C LEU A 17 7.63 -10.47 18.53
N THR A 18 7.36 -11.76 18.36
CA THR A 18 8.34 -12.85 18.53
C THR A 18 9.11 -13.19 17.26
N LEU A 19 8.88 -12.45 16.16
CA LEU A 19 9.45 -12.64 14.83
C LEU A 19 9.09 -13.98 14.13
N GLN A 20 8.25 -14.84 14.74
CA GLN A 20 7.75 -16.10 14.18
C GLN A 20 6.82 -15.95 12.95
N PHE A 21 6.37 -14.72 12.67
CA PHE A 21 5.62 -14.41 11.45
C PHE A 21 6.52 -14.45 10.22
N TYR A 22 7.80 -14.10 10.36
CA TYR A 22 8.73 -14.01 9.25
C TYR A 22 9.36 -15.37 8.93
N SER A 23 9.72 -15.60 7.66
CA SER A 23 10.40 -16.84 7.29
C SER A 23 11.83 -16.88 7.86
N ALA A 24 12.41 -18.07 8.01
CA ALA A 24 13.78 -18.23 8.52
C ALA A 24 14.85 -17.44 7.72
N LYS A 25 14.59 -17.16 6.43
CA LYS A 25 15.47 -16.33 5.59
C LYS A 25 15.31 -14.82 5.87
N GLN A 26 14.14 -14.39 6.30
CA GLN A 26 13.85 -13.00 6.71
C GLN A 26 14.32 -12.75 8.14
N PHE A 27 14.13 -13.76 8.99
CA PHE A 27 14.72 -13.89 10.32
C PHE A 27 16.25 -13.85 10.21
N GLY A 28 16.92 -13.13 11.11
CA GLY A 28 18.37 -12.93 11.07
C GLY A 28 18.83 -11.85 10.10
N ALA A 29 18.60 -12.01 8.80
CA ALA A 29 19.18 -11.11 7.79
C ALA A 29 18.58 -9.70 7.79
N ARG A 30 17.30 -9.55 8.16
CA ARG A 30 16.57 -8.27 8.08
C ARG A 30 16.09 -7.73 9.43
N PHE A 31 15.70 -8.63 10.33
CA PHE A 31 15.08 -8.27 11.60
C PHE A 31 15.90 -8.72 12.82
N GLY A 32 17.08 -9.33 12.60
CA GLY A 32 17.86 -9.97 13.65
C GLY A 32 17.20 -11.26 14.16
N THR A 33 17.76 -11.78 15.26
CA THR A 33 17.34 -13.05 15.88
C THR A 33 16.75 -12.87 17.28
N VAL A 34 16.74 -11.64 17.80
CA VAL A 34 16.28 -11.33 19.15
C VAL A 34 14.79 -10.94 19.08
N PRO A 35 13.87 -11.70 19.70
CA PRO A 35 12.46 -11.34 19.75
C PRO A 35 12.24 -10.09 20.61
N LEU A 36 11.17 -9.35 20.35
CA LEU A 36 10.82 -8.16 21.14
C LEU A 36 10.15 -8.53 22.46
N ILE A 37 9.36 -9.60 22.46
CA ILE A 37 8.63 -10.09 23.63
C ILE A 37 8.92 -11.56 23.94
N ARG A 38 8.62 -11.97 25.18
CA ARG A 38 8.53 -13.36 25.64
C ARG A 38 7.22 -13.59 26.39
N GLU A 39 6.75 -14.83 26.39
CA GLU A 39 5.56 -15.23 27.15
C GLU A 39 5.96 -16.00 28.42
N ALA A 40 5.35 -15.66 29.55
CA ALA A 40 5.48 -16.42 30.80
C ALA A 40 4.17 -16.36 31.59
N GLY A 41 3.62 -17.52 31.96
CA GLY A 41 2.37 -17.60 32.72
C GLY A 41 1.17 -16.93 32.03
N GLY A 42 1.09 -17.02 30.70
CA GLY A 42 0.00 -16.42 29.90
C GLY A 42 0.05 -14.89 29.79
N ARG A 43 1.18 -14.26 30.15
CA ARG A 43 1.42 -12.82 30.01
C ARG A 43 2.63 -12.56 29.14
N TRP A 44 2.63 -11.44 28.42
CA TRP A 44 3.74 -11.00 27.59
C TRP A 44 4.61 -10.00 28.35
N TYR A 45 5.91 -10.18 28.21
CA TYR A 45 6.95 -9.31 28.77
C TYR A 45 7.90 -8.92 27.64
N LEU A 46 8.57 -7.78 27.75
CA LEU A 46 9.71 -7.50 26.87
C LEU A 46 10.76 -8.59 27.03
N SER A 47 11.45 -8.95 25.95
CA SER A 47 12.58 -9.88 26.04
C SER A 47 13.69 -9.26 26.89
N ASP A 48 14.50 -10.09 27.55
CA ASP A 48 15.50 -9.58 28.49
C ASP A 48 16.54 -8.70 27.78
N SER A 49 16.92 -9.05 26.54
CA SER A 49 17.79 -8.24 25.69
C SER A 49 17.15 -6.89 25.32
N PHE A 50 15.89 -6.88 24.88
CA PHE A 50 15.21 -5.64 24.51
C PHE A 50 14.99 -4.74 25.72
N SER A 51 14.55 -5.32 26.84
CA SER A 51 14.37 -4.61 28.11
C SER A 51 15.68 -4.01 28.62
N SER A 52 16.79 -4.74 28.53
CA SER A 52 18.11 -4.22 28.94
C SER A 52 18.54 -3.02 28.09
N LEU A 53 18.38 -3.09 26.76
CA LEU A 53 18.70 -1.98 25.85
C LEU A 53 17.76 -0.79 26.04
N TYR A 54 16.47 -1.03 26.27
CA TYR A 54 15.49 0.02 26.52
C TYR A 54 15.78 0.76 27.84
N ASN A 55 16.28 0.05 28.85
CA ASN A 55 16.60 0.64 30.16
C ASN A 55 18.07 1.08 30.31
N SER A 56 18.93 0.92 29.29
CA SER A 56 20.36 1.26 29.36
C SER A 56 20.64 2.77 29.27
N TYR A 57 19.74 3.60 29.80
CA TYR A 57 19.83 5.06 29.75
C TYR A 57 20.96 5.56 30.67
N SER A 58 21.81 6.44 30.13
CA SER A 58 22.71 7.26 30.92
C SER A 58 22.16 8.69 30.95
N PRO A 59 22.01 9.32 32.14
CA PRO A 59 21.60 10.72 32.26
C PRO A 59 22.49 11.69 31.47
N ASP A 60 23.74 11.31 31.26
CA ASP A 60 24.75 12.12 30.57
C ASP A 60 24.84 11.81 29.06
N ALA A 61 24.11 10.80 28.58
CA ALA A 61 24.12 10.45 27.15
C ALA A 61 23.17 11.36 26.37
N ASP A 62 23.60 11.74 25.17
CA ASP A 62 22.78 12.43 24.18
C ASP A 62 21.47 11.65 23.93
N PRO A 63 20.30 12.23 24.25
CA PRO A 63 19.00 11.58 24.00
C PRO A 63 18.81 11.17 22.54
N ALA A 64 19.40 11.89 21.58
CA ALA A 64 19.35 11.55 20.16
C ALA A 64 20.12 10.27 19.80
N GLN A 65 20.89 9.71 20.74
CA GLN A 65 21.60 8.44 20.59
C GLN A 65 21.02 7.34 21.49
N SER A 66 20.00 7.66 22.30
CA SER A 66 19.36 6.70 23.20
C SER A 66 18.47 5.74 22.42
N PHE A 67 18.70 4.43 22.60
CA PHE A 67 17.81 3.40 22.04
C PHE A 67 16.36 3.59 22.50
N ARG A 68 16.15 3.95 23.77
CA ARG A 68 14.83 4.25 24.33
C ARG A 68 14.13 5.39 23.59
N ALA A 69 14.82 6.52 23.40
CA ALA A 69 14.25 7.67 22.71
C ALA A 69 13.83 7.33 21.28
N HIS A 70 14.64 6.53 20.56
CA HIS A 70 14.26 6.05 19.22
C HIS A 70 13.05 5.11 19.24
N VAL A 71 12.95 4.21 20.22
CA VAL A 71 11.79 3.33 20.37
C VAL A 71 10.53 4.15 20.66
N ASP A 72 10.60 5.08 21.62
CA ASP A 72 9.49 5.93 22.02
C ASP A 72 9.03 6.81 20.83
N ASP A 73 9.96 7.44 20.10
CA ASP A 73 9.66 8.25 18.91
C ASP A 73 8.96 7.43 17.80
N VAL A 74 9.44 6.22 17.51
CA VAL A 74 8.82 5.35 16.51
C VAL A 74 7.40 4.93 16.92
N LEU A 75 7.18 4.66 18.21
CA LEU A 75 5.86 4.32 18.74
C LEU A 75 4.90 5.51 18.67
N ASP A 76 5.32 6.67 19.15
CA ASP A 76 4.51 7.89 19.15
C ASP A 76 4.18 8.34 17.73
N THR A 77 5.18 8.39 16.86
CA THR A 77 4.99 8.71 15.43
C THR A 77 4.09 7.69 14.75
N GLY A 78 4.29 6.40 15.01
CA GLY A 78 3.48 5.33 14.44
C GLY A 78 2.00 5.42 14.83
N LEU A 79 1.73 5.65 16.12
CA LEU A 79 0.38 5.81 16.66
C LEU A 79 -0.28 7.09 16.13
N ALA A 80 0.43 8.22 16.11
CA ALA A 80 -0.06 9.48 15.57
C ALA A 80 -0.40 9.36 14.08
N LEU A 81 0.47 8.75 13.28
CA LEU A 81 0.22 8.51 11.86
C LEU A 81 -0.95 7.55 11.64
N SER A 82 -1.11 6.53 12.48
CA SER A 82 -2.23 5.59 12.36
C SER A 82 -3.57 6.28 12.59
N ARG A 83 -3.66 7.13 13.62
CA ARG A 83 -4.87 7.92 13.93
C ARG A 83 -5.15 8.98 12.87
N LEU A 84 -4.14 9.74 12.45
CA LEU A 84 -4.28 10.74 11.38
C LEU A 84 -4.78 10.11 10.08
N ARG A 85 -4.36 8.88 9.82
CA ARG A 85 -4.81 8.09 8.68
C ARG A 85 -6.07 7.29 9.00
N GLY A 86 -6.62 7.22 10.20
CA GLY A 86 -7.76 6.32 10.48
C GLY A 86 -7.48 4.85 10.13
N THR A 87 -6.28 4.35 10.43
CA THR A 87 -5.92 2.90 10.38
C THR A 87 -5.72 2.31 11.77
N ASP A 88 -6.10 3.06 12.80
CA ASP A 88 -6.00 2.68 14.20
C ASP A 88 -6.95 1.55 14.59
N THR A 89 -7.96 1.25 13.76
CA THR A 89 -8.81 0.05 13.90
C THR A 89 -8.08 -1.26 13.55
N GLY A 90 -6.98 -1.18 12.79
CA GLY A 90 -6.26 -2.37 12.29
C GLY A 90 -6.90 -3.03 11.07
N GLU A 91 -7.99 -2.47 10.54
CA GLU A 91 -8.74 -3.01 9.41
C GLU A 91 -8.19 -2.53 8.05
N LEU A 92 -8.51 -3.29 7.00
CA LEU A 92 -8.26 -2.88 5.63
C LEU A 92 -9.24 -1.76 5.23
N VAL A 93 -8.70 -0.66 4.70
CA VAL A 93 -9.47 0.54 4.33
C VAL A 93 -9.53 0.64 2.82
N ILE A 94 -10.74 0.74 2.28
CA ILE A 94 -10.99 0.86 0.83
C ILE A 94 -10.22 2.08 0.27
N GLY A 95 -9.64 1.91 -0.92
CA GLY A 95 -8.86 2.93 -1.61
C GLY A 95 -7.42 3.07 -1.13
N ARG A 96 -6.97 2.28 -0.15
CA ARG A 96 -5.58 2.29 0.32
C ARG A 96 -4.72 1.23 -0.29
N GLN A 97 -3.43 1.53 -0.37
CA GLN A 97 -2.44 0.65 -0.95
C GLN A 97 -1.74 -0.24 0.08
N TYR A 98 -1.79 -1.55 -0.15
CA TYR A 98 -1.20 -2.57 0.71
C TYR A 98 -0.22 -3.46 -0.06
N SER A 99 0.89 -3.79 0.59
CA SER A 99 1.74 -4.90 0.13
C SER A 99 1.16 -6.25 0.55
N ARG A 100 1.45 -7.32 -0.21
CA ARG A 100 1.05 -8.70 0.15
C ARG A 100 1.40 -9.07 1.60
N ARG A 101 2.59 -8.66 2.07
CA ARG A 101 3.02 -8.86 3.46
C ARG A 101 2.13 -8.14 4.49
N GLN A 102 1.71 -6.91 4.19
CA GLN A 102 0.76 -6.18 5.06
C GLN A 102 -0.59 -6.88 5.06
N VAL A 103 -1.06 -7.37 3.91
CA VAL A 103 -2.32 -8.11 3.80
C VAL A 103 -2.28 -9.41 4.63
N CYS A 104 -1.22 -10.22 4.55
CA CYS A 104 -1.05 -11.40 5.42
C CYS A 104 -1.18 -11.02 6.91
N ARG A 105 -0.56 -9.91 7.32
CA ARG A 105 -0.61 -9.45 8.71
C ARG A 105 -2.01 -8.98 9.11
N MET A 106 -2.66 -8.17 8.27
CA MET A 106 -3.96 -7.57 8.56
C MET A 106 -5.11 -8.58 8.50
N LEU A 107 -4.99 -9.62 7.66
CA LEU A 107 -5.91 -10.75 7.64
C LEU A 107 -5.63 -11.79 8.74
N GLY A 108 -4.66 -11.54 9.63
CA GLY A 108 -4.39 -12.41 10.77
C GLY A 108 -3.72 -13.76 10.45
N TRP A 109 -3.05 -13.87 9.28
CA TRP A 109 -2.37 -15.09 8.88
C TRP A 109 -1.21 -15.41 9.81
N ASP A 110 -0.93 -16.70 10.01
CA ASP A 110 0.13 -17.14 10.92
C ASP A 110 1.54 -16.74 10.44
N THR A 111 1.76 -16.73 9.13
CA THR A 111 3.08 -16.48 8.55
C THR A 111 3.02 -15.53 7.37
N ASN A 112 4.14 -14.88 7.11
CA ASN A 112 4.32 -14.06 5.92
C ASN A 112 4.38 -14.96 4.68
N GLN A 113 3.26 -15.00 3.95
CA GLN A 113 3.13 -15.78 2.73
C GLN A 113 3.19 -14.91 1.46
N GLU A 114 3.77 -13.70 1.53
CA GLU A 114 3.81 -12.76 0.40
C GLU A 114 4.37 -13.36 -0.90
N GLY A 115 5.33 -14.28 -0.80
CA GLY A 115 5.99 -14.91 -1.95
C GLY A 115 5.25 -16.10 -2.55
N VAL A 116 4.18 -16.59 -1.91
CA VAL A 116 3.36 -17.71 -2.42
C VAL A 116 1.95 -17.29 -2.81
N ILE A 117 1.56 -16.04 -2.52
CA ILE A 117 0.32 -15.43 -3.04
C ILE A 117 0.56 -14.99 -4.48
N ASN A 118 0.48 -15.94 -5.41
CA ASN A 118 0.60 -15.71 -6.84
C ASN A 118 -0.79 -15.45 -7.43
N GLY A 119 -1.24 -14.20 -7.36
CA GLY A 119 -2.60 -13.78 -7.73
C GLY A 119 -3.56 -13.94 -6.55
N TYR A 120 -3.79 -15.15 -6.06
CA TYR A 120 -4.71 -15.38 -4.94
C TYR A 120 -4.27 -16.58 -4.09
N LYS A 121 -4.78 -16.64 -2.86
CA LYS A 121 -4.62 -17.78 -1.96
C LYS A 121 -5.68 -17.76 -0.88
N VAL A 122 -6.24 -18.93 -0.55
CA VAL A 122 -7.09 -19.10 0.64
C VAL A 122 -6.22 -19.46 1.84
N ASP A 123 -6.37 -18.73 2.94
CA ASP A 123 -5.89 -19.14 4.25
C ASP A 123 -7.04 -19.78 5.02
N THR A 124 -6.88 -21.07 5.34
CA THR A 124 -7.95 -21.86 5.97
C THR A 124 -8.13 -21.55 7.45
N ALA A 125 -7.11 -20.99 8.13
CA ALA A 125 -7.20 -20.67 9.55
C ALA A 125 -8.06 -19.43 9.80
N THR A 126 -8.05 -18.49 8.84
CA THR A 126 -8.81 -17.23 8.91
C THR A 126 -10.01 -17.20 7.97
N SER A 127 -10.16 -18.22 7.11
CA SER A 127 -11.16 -18.26 6.03
C SER A 127 -11.13 -16.99 5.17
N THR A 128 -9.94 -16.50 4.84
CA THR A 128 -9.77 -15.30 4.00
C THR A 128 -9.08 -15.62 2.68
N CYS A 129 -9.45 -14.91 1.63
CA CYS A 129 -8.84 -15.02 0.31
C CYS A 129 -8.53 -13.64 -0.28
N PRO A 130 -7.31 -13.11 -0.11
CA PRO A 130 -6.90 -11.94 -0.88
C PRO A 130 -6.68 -12.32 -2.34
N ILE A 131 -7.29 -11.55 -3.24
CA ILE A 131 -7.18 -11.64 -4.69
C ILE A 131 -6.44 -10.39 -5.17
N PHE A 132 -5.29 -10.57 -5.78
CA PHE A 132 -4.43 -9.54 -6.35
C PHE A 132 -4.52 -9.58 -7.86
N VAL A 133 -5.01 -8.47 -8.44
CA VAL A 133 -5.12 -8.26 -9.87
C VAL A 133 -4.15 -7.15 -10.27
N THR A 134 -3.38 -7.39 -11.32
CA THR A 134 -2.67 -6.33 -12.03
C THR A 134 -3.51 -5.96 -13.24
N TYR A 135 -4.15 -4.80 -13.18
CA TYR A 135 -5.07 -4.32 -14.19
C TYR A 135 -4.31 -3.50 -15.24
N ASP A 136 -4.44 -3.91 -16.50
CA ASP A 136 -3.82 -3.26 -17.66
C ASP A 136 -4.87 -2.92 -18.74
N GLY A 137 -6.04 -2.45 -18.31
CA GLY A 137 -7.16 -2.22 -19.22
C GLY A 137 -7.65 -3.51 -19.89
N ASP A 138 -7.76 -3.48 -21.22
CA ASP A 138 -8.33 -4.55 -22.03
C ASP A 138 -7.30 -5.62 -22.47
N MET A 139 -6.02 -5.47 -22.10
CA MET A 139 -4.96 -6.37 -22.60
C MET A 139 -4.81 -7.66 -21.78
N TYR A 140 -5.47 -7.76 -20.63
CA TYR A 140 -5.40 -8.93 -19.74
C TYR A 140 -6.77 -9.54 -19.48
N ASN A 141 -6.73 -10.78 -19.01
CA ASN A 141 -7.90 -11.58 -18.66
C ASN A 141 -8.84 -10.88 -17.67
N ASP A 142 -8.27 -10.29 -16.61
CA ASP A 142 -9.04 -9.66 -15.56
C ASP A 142 -9.46 -8.24 -15.98
N HIS A 143 -10.76 -7.98 -16.00
CA HIS A 143 -11.29 -6.67 -16.42
C HIS A 143 -12.52 -6.24 -15.64
N PHE A 144 -12.67 -4.92 -15.44
CA PHE A 144 -13.91 -4.36 -14.91
C PHE A 144 -15.01 -4.42 -15.97
N LYS A 145 -16.15 -5.00 -15.60
CA LYS A 145 -17.40 -4.92 -16.38
C LYS A 145 -18.17 -3.66 -16.04
N ASP A 146 -18.10 -3.25 -14.78
CA ASP A 146 -18.64 -2.01 -14.23
C ASP A 146 -17.79 -1.59 -13.00
N ASN A 147 -18.11 -0.48 -12.36
CA ASN A 147 -17.42 -0.02 -11.16
C ASN A 147 -17.66 -0.89 -9.91
N ASP A 148 -18.58 -1.85 -9.98
CA ASP A 148 -18.90 -2.80 -8.91
C ASP A 148 -18.74 -4.27 -9.32
N VAL A 149 -18.29 -4.55 -10.55
CA VAL A 149 -18.07 -5.92 -11.03
C VAL A 149 -16.73 -6.04 -11.77
N LEU A 150 -15.85 -6.91 -11.26
CA LEU A 150 -14.62 -7.31 -11.94
C LEU A 150 -14.74 -8.76 -12.42
N HIS A 151 -14.61 -8.98 -13.72
CA HIS A 151 -14.49 -10.31 -14.29
C HIS A 151 -13.07 -10.83 -14.03
N TRP A 152 -12.99 -11.99 -13.38
CA TRP A 152 -11.75 -12.53 -12.85
C TRP A 152 -11.46 -13.92 -13.41
N TYR A 153 -10.18 -14.15 -13.71
CA TYR A 153 -9.64 -15.43 -14.16
C TYR A 153 -8.71 -16.01 -13.10
N THR A 154 -8.88 -17.30 -12.86
CA THR A 154 -7.91 -18.03 -12.05
C THR A 154 -6.58 -18.15 -12.77
N ARG A 155 -5.55 -18.55 -12.00
CA ARG A 155 -4.31 -19.10 -12.56
C ARG A 155 -4.60 -20.18 -13.60
N LEU A 156 -3.69 -20.31 -14.57
CA LEU A 156 -3.69 -21.37 -15.57
C LEU A 156 -3.70 -22.76 -14.93
N ASP A 157 -4.17 -23.73 -15.71
CA ASP A 157 -4.21 -25.14 -15.34
C ASP A 157 -5.11 -25.36 -14.11
N ARG A 158 -6.27 -24.69 -14.11
CA ARG A 158 -7.30 -24.78 -13.06
C ARG A 158 -8.67 -25.04 -13.64
N THR A 159 -9.45 -25.77 -12.88
CA THR A 159 -10.83 -26.16 -13.19
C THR A 159 -11.66 -26.13 -11.91
N LEU A 160 -12.99 -26.16 -12.02
CA LEU A 160 -13.91 -26.20 -10.87
C LEU A 160 -13.67 -27.39 -9.93
N VAL A 161 -13.07 -28.48 -10.44
CA VAL A 161 -12.73 -29.64 -9.61
C VAL A 161 -11.40 -29.49 -8.86
N SER A 162 -10.58 -28.50 -9.22
CA SER A 162 -9.29 -28.24 -8.59
C SER A 162 -9.49 -27.94 -7.10
N PRO A 163 -8.75 -28.60 -6.17
CA PRO A 163 -8.93 -28.40 -4.73
C PRO A 163 -8.80 -26.94 -4.29
N GLU A 164 -7.93 -26.19 -4.96
CA GLU A 164 -7.75 -24.77 -4.74
C GLU A 164 -9.00 -23.95 -5.08
N ILE A 165 -9.63 -24.22 -6.23
CA ILE A 165 -10.84 -23.50 -6.67
C ILE A 165 -12.04 -23.89 -5.81
N LYS A 166 -12.15 -25.18 -5.43
CA LYS A 166 -13.17 -25.60 -4.47
C LYS A 166 -13.08 -24.81 -3.17
N ARG A 167 -11.88 -24.54 -2.66
CA ARG A 167 -11.70 -23.70 -1.47
C ARG A 167 -12.06 -22.24 -1.71
N VAL A 168 -11.68 -21.67 -2.86
CA VAL A 168 -12.05 -20.30 -3.21
C VAL A 168 -13.58 -20.14 -3.25
N LEU A 169 -14.32 -21.14 -3.73
CA LEU A 169 -15.78 -21.07 -3.87
C LEU A 169 -16.55 -21.45 -2.59
N GLN A 170 -15.86 -21.69 -1.47
CA GLN A 170 -16.51 -21.93 -0.18
C GLN A 170 -17.21 -20.67 0.33
N SER A 171 -18.45 -20.80 0.80
CA SER A 171 -19.29 -19.67 1.23
C SER A 171 -18.75 -18.90 2.44
N GLU A 172 -17.97 -19.56 3.29
CA GLU A 172 -17.36 -18.99 4.48
C GLU A 172 -16.08 -18.20 4.19
N VAL A 173 -15.56 -18.28 2.96
CA VAL A 173 -14.33 -17.59 2.59
C VAL A 173 -14.64 -16.13 2.28
N ALA A 174 -14.01 -15.22 3.03
CA ALA A 174 -14.08 -13.79 2.76
C ALA A 174 -13.06 -13.40 1.69
N HIS A 175 -13.53 -12.99 0.52
CA HIS A 175 -12.66 -12.53 -0.58
C HIS A 175 -12.37 -11.04 -0.47
N HIS A 176 -11.09 -10.67 -0.53
CA HIS A 176 -10.62 -9.29 -0.46
C HIS A 176 -9.93 -8.92 -1.78
N LEU A 177 -10.47 -7.95 -2.52
CA LEU A 177 -9.93 -7.58 -3.83
C LEU A 177 -8.88 -6.47 -3.71
N PHE A 178 -7.73 -6.69 -4.32
CA PHE A 178 -6.59 -5.79 -4.38
C PHE A 178 -6.18 -5.58 -5.82
N VAL A 179 -6.14 -4.33 -6.30
CA VAL A 179 -5.84 -4.00 -7.70
C VAL A 179 -4.69 -3.01 -7.80
N GLU A 180 -3.75 -3.28 -8.68
CA GLU A 180 -2.68 -2.36 -9.06
C GLU A 180 -2.78 -2.09 -10.57
N LYS A 181 -2.40 -0.88 -10.99
CA LYS A 181 -2.31 -0.53 -12.40
C LYS A 181 -0.98 -1.02 -12.96
N SER A 182 -0.99 -1.63 -14.15
CA SER A 182 0.19 -2.23 -14.81
C SER A 182 1.40 -1.30 -14.99
N ASP A 183 1.16 0.01 -15.14
CA ASP A 183 2.20 1.04 -15.31
C ASP A 183 2.94 1.40 -14.01
N GLN A 184 2.43 0.92 -12.87
CA GLN A 184 3.06 1.07 -11.58
C GLN A 184 3.86 -0.21 -11.29
N GLU A 185 5.19 -0.12 -11.35
CA GLU A 185 6.11 -1.11 -10.76
C GLU A 185 6.08 -1.05 -9.22
N GLY A 186 4.89 -0.92 -8.63
CA GLY A 186 4.71 -0.93 -7.21
C GLY A 186 4.72 -2.36 -6.67
N LYS A 187 5.00 -2.48 -5.37
CA LYS A 187 4.71 -3.71 -4.61
C LYS A 187 3.41 -3.57 -3.83
N ARG A 188 2.53 -2.65 -4.24
CA ARG A 188 1.38 -2.21 -3.43
C ARG A 188 0.13 -2.07 -4.29
N PHE A 189 -0.97 -2.62 -3.79
CA PHE A 189 -2.23 -2.74 -4.49
C PHE A 189 -3.30 -1.96 -3.74
N TYR A 190 -4.15 -1.23 -4.46
CA TYR A 190 -5.34 -0.61 -3.91
C TYR A 190 -6.32 -1.67 -3.43
N TYR A 191 -6.71 -1.63 -2.17
CA TYR A 191 -7.79 -2.46 -1.65
C TYR A 191 -9.13 -1.89 -2.08
N LEU A 192 -9.95 -2.69 -2.77
CA LEU A 192 -11.25 -2.26 -3.29
C LEU A 192 -12.43 -2.72 -2.43
N GLY A 193 -12.18 -3.56 -1.42
CA GLY A 193 -13.22 -4.05 -0.53
C GLY A 193 -13.40 -5.56 -0.59
N CYS A 194 -14.42 -6.04 0.11
CA CYS A 194 -14.85 -7.43 0.03
C CYS A 194 -15.66 -7.65 -1.25
N VAL A 195 -15.51 -8.84 -1.83
CA VAL A 195 -16.20 -9.24 -3.05
C VAL A 195 -16.90 -10.57 -2.86
N ASP A 196 -17.98 -10.76 -3.60
CA ASP A 196 -18.73 -12.02 -3.62
C ASP A 196 -18.57 -12.65 -5.03
N PRO A 197 -18.00 -13.87 -5.14
CA PRO A 197 -17.83 -14.52 -6.43
C PRO A 197 -19.14 -15.08 -7.00
N HIS A 198 -19.41 -14.80 -8.28
CA HIS A 198 -20.61 -15.26 -9.01
C HIS A 198 -20.28 -15.87 -10.36
N GLY A 199 -21.11 -16.83 -10.80
CA GLY A 199 -21.04 -17.37 -12.17
C GLY A 199 -19.77 -18.17 -12.48
N ALA A 200 -19.19 -18.85 -11.49
CA ALA A 200 -17.96 -19.63 -11.68
C ALA A 200 -18.12 -20.73 -12.75
N ALA A 201 -17.32 -20.67 -13.81
CA ALA A 201 -17.39 -21.60 -14.93
C ALA A 201 -15.99 -22.02 -15.41
N ASN A 202 -15.85 -23.28 -15.84
CA ASN A 202 -14.65 -23.70 -16.57
C ASN A 202 -14.59 -22.96 -17.91
N SER A 203 -13.41 -22.46 -18.25
CA SER A 203 -13.12 -21.76 -19.49
C SER A 203 -11.71 -22.11 -19.99
N SER A 204 -11.27 -21.47 -21.07
CA SER A 204 -9.92 -21.61 -21.59
C SER A 204 -9.28 -20.25 -21.85
N HIS A 205 -8.00 -20.14 -21.50
CA HIS A 205 -7.16 -19.01 -21.86
C HIS A 205 -5.86 -19.51 -22.47
N GLY A 206 -5.56 -19.08 -23.70
CA GLY A 206 -4.35 -19.52 -24.42
C GLY A 206 -4.26 -21.05 -24.60
N GLY A 207 -5.40 -21.72 -24.77
CA GLY A 207 -5.47 -23.19 -24.90
C GLY A 207 -5.31 -23.96 -23.58
N LYS A 208 -5.16 -23.27 -22.45
CA LYS A 208 -5.07 -23.90 -21.12
C LYS A 208 -6.37 -23.71 -20.33
N PRO A 209 -6.73 -24.67 -19.45
CA PRO A 209 -7.94 -24.55 -18.66
C PRO A 209 -7.78 -23.50 -17.56
N VAL A 210 -8.83 -22.70 -17.38
CA VAL A 210 -8.99 -21.69 -16.33
C VAL A 210 -10.42 -21.76 -15.79
N VAL A 211 -10.66 -21.15 -14.65
CA VAL A 211 -12.02 -20.84 -14.19
C VAL A 211 -12.21 -19.33 -14.24
N THR A 212 -13.34 -18.89 -14.76
CA THR A 212 -13.75 -17.49 -14.76
C THR A 212 -14.93 -17.29 -13.83
N MET A 213 -15.02 -16.11 -13.22
CA MET A 213 -16.16 -15.70 -12.38
C MET A 213 -16.21 -14.18 -12.28
N ASP A 214 -17.38 -13.66 -11.92
CA ASP A 214 -17.57 -12.24 -11.62
C ASP A 214 -17.37 -12.00 -10.12
N LEU A 215 -16.45 -11.12 -9.77
CA LEU A 215 -16.25 -10.64 -8.42
C LEU A 215 -17.12 -9.39 -8.23
N VAL A 216 -18.25 -9.55 -7.55
CA VAL A 216 -19.18 -8.46 -7.27
C VAL A 216 -18.71 -7.74 -6.00
N LEU A 217 -18.36 -6.47 -6.11
CA LEU A 217 -17.92 -5.67 -4.98
C LEU A 217 -19.10 -5.30 -4.08
N ARG A 218 -18.97 -5.52 -2.77
CA ARG A 218 -19.99 -5.10 -1.79
C ARG A 218 -20.14 -3.58 -1.67
N SER A 219 -19.16 -2.84 -2.16
CA SER A 219 -19.19 -1.39 -2.28
C SER A 219 -18.55 -1.03 -3.61
N PRO A 220 -19.25 -0.30 -4.50
CA PRO A 220 -18.68 0.12 -5.78
C PRO A 220 -17.37 0.87 -5.60
N VAL A 221 -16.46 0.72 -6.55
CA VAL A 221 -15.21 1.48 -6.58
C VAL A 221 -15.55 2.96 -6.74
N GLU A 222 -14.97 3.80 -5.87
CA GLU A 222 -15.14 5.24 -5.94
C GLU A 222 -14.69 5.78 -7.31
N GLU A 223 -15.49 6.66 -7.90
CA GLU A 223 -15.38 7.05 -9.32
C GLU A 223 -13.98 7.56 -9.69
N HIS A 224 -13.32 8.35 -8.83
CA HIS A 224 -11.97 8.82 -9.10
C HIS A 224 -10.96 7.67 -9.11
N LEU A 225 -11.04 6.75 -8.15
CA LEU A 225 -10.20 5.55 -8.14
C LEU A 225 -10.49 4.62 -9.33
N TYR A 226 -11.76 4.40 -9.66
CA TYR A 226 -12.16 3.59 -10.82
C TYR A 226 -11.55 4.17 -12.10
N ARG A 227 -11.76 5.47 -12.36
CA ARG A 227 -11.14 6.16 -13.51
C ARG A 227 -9.62 6.09 -13.50
N HIS A 228 -8.99 6.18 -12.33
CA HIS A 228 -7.53 6.08 -12.22
C HIS A 228 -7.02 4.70 -12.64
N LEU A 229 -7.70 3.64 -12.21
CA LEU A 229 -7.38 2.25 -12.55
C LEU A 229 -7.70 1.95 -14.03
N SER A 230 -8.85 2.42 -14.53
CA SER A 230 -9.34 2.14 -15.88
C SER A 230 -8.69 2.96 -17.00
N LYS A 231 -8.06 4.10 -16.70
CA LYS A 231 -7.40 4.92 -17.73
C LYS A 231 -6.03 4.35 -18.10
N SER A 232 -5.92 3.78 -19.30
CA SER A 232 -4.63 3.70 -19.97
C SER A 232 -4.15 5.13 -20.24
N GLU A 233 -3.00 5.52 -19.68
CA GLU A 233 -2.38 6.76 -20.13
C GLU A 233 -1.93 6.53 -21.57
N LYS A 234 -2.61 7.15 -22.54
CA LYS A 234 -2.07 7.23 -23.90
C LYS A 234 -0.68 7.87 -23.81
N PRO A 235 0.32 7.37 -24.56
CA PRO A 235 1.63 7.98 -24.56
C PRO A 235 1.50 9.48 -24.84
N PRO A 236 2.24 10.34 -24.10
CA PRO A 236 2.08 11.78 -24.20
C PRO A 236 2.17 12.21 -25.65
N THR A 237 1.20 13.02 -26.07
CA THR A 237 1.18 13.54 -27.44
C THR A 237 2.48 14.30 -27.71
N PRO A 238 2.90 14.47 -28.97
CA PRO A 238 4.11 15.24 -29.28
C PRO A 238 4.12 16.63 -28.63
N HIS A 239 2.94 17.24 -28.45
CA HIS A 239 2.75 18.50 -27.74
C HIS A 239 3.09 18.40 -26.25
N ASP A 240 2.64 17.34 -25.56
CA ASP A 240 2.92 17.11 -24.13
C ASP A 240 4.41 16.88 -23.86
N ARG A 241 5.12 16.24 -24.80
CA ARG A 241 6.59 16.04 -24.71
C ARG A 241 7.36 17.36 -24.77
N VAL A 242 6.84 18.34 -25.51
CA VAL A 242 7.44 19.69 -25.59
C VAL A 242 7.26 20.41 -24.25
N CYS A 243 6.05 20.38 -23.68
CA CYS A 243 5.78 20.95 -22.35
C CYS A 243 6.64 20.30 -21.24
N HIS A 244 6.80 18.98 -21.27
CA HIS A 244 7.64 18.26 -20.29
C HIS A 244 9.15 18.57 -20.45
N ARG A 245 9.63 18.75 -21.69
CA ARG A 245 11.01 19.25 -21.95
C ARG A 245 11.20 20.65 -21.40
N PHE A 246 10.24 21.55 -21.61
CA PHE A 246 10.28 22.91 -21.06
C PHE A 246 10.24 22.92 -19.52
N TRP A 247 9.40 22.07 -18.91
CA TRP A 247 9.35 21.90 -17.46
C TRP A 247 10.68 21.39 -16.89
N ASN A 248 11.27 20.36 -17.51
CA ASN A 248 12.55 19.81 -17.07
C ASN A 248 13.70 20.79 -17.24
N LEU A 249 13.73 21.56 -18.33
CA LEU A 249 14.70 22.64 -18.54
C LEU A 249 14.55 23.75 -17.51
N ARG A 250 13.31 24.14 -17.17
CA ARG A 250 13.04 25.16 -16.15
C ARG A 250 13.39 24.68 -14.75
N CYS A 251 13.12 23.41 -14.43
CA CYS A 251 13.52 22.78 -13.17
C CYS A 251 15.04 22.63 -13.05
N GLN A 252 15.73 22.25 -14.14
CA GLN A 252 17.19 22.19 -14.15
C GLN A 252 17.82 23.59 -14.03
N ALA A 253 17.23 24.60 -14.67
CA ALA A 253 17.67 25.99 -14.52
C ALA A 253 17.53 26.46 -13.07
N LEU A 254 16.36 26.26 -12.43
CA LEU A 254 16.14 26.57 -11.02
C LEU A 254 17.13 25.82 -10.11
N ARG A 255 17.34 24.53 -10.31
CA ARG A 255 18.32 23.73 -9.52
C ARG A 255 19.76 24.22 -9.69
N ARG A 256 20.13 24.80 -10.83
CA ARG A 256 21.44 25.42 -11.04
C ARG A 256 21.55 26.77 -10.34
N THR A 257 20.50 27.58 -10.38
CA THR A 257 20.47 28.90 -9.72
C THR A 257 20.56 28.77 -8.20
N TYR A 258 19.96 27.73 -7.61
CA TYR A 258 19.94 27.54 -6.15
C TYR A 258 21.00 26.57 -5.61
N ARG A 259 21.95 26.10 -6.43
CA ARG A 259 22.94 25.08 -6.02
C ARG A 259 23.95 25.56 -4.97
N ASN A 260 24.15 26.87 -4.85
CA ASN A 260 25.17 27.48 -3.98
C ASN A 260 24.59 28.58 -3.05
N VAL A 261 23.28 28.55 -2.75
CA VAL A 261 22.70 29.51 -1.79
C VAL A 261 22.85 28.95 -0.36
N PRO A 262 23.55 29.65 0.55
CA PRO A 262 23.66 29.22 1.95
C PRO A 262 22.27 29.06 2.58
N HIS A 263 22.10 28.05 3.42
CA HIS A 263 20.82 27.61 4.00
C HIS A 263 19.98 28.72 4.67
N ALA A 264 20.62 29.80 5.11
CA ALA A 264 19.99 30.94 5.79
C ALA A 264 19.20 31.91 4.88
N LEU A 265 19.27 31.77 3.55
CA LEU A 265 18.57 32.63 2.59
C LEU A 265 17.57 31.89 1.68
N SER A 266 17.21 30.64 2.01
CA SER A 266 16.19 29.90 1.27
C SER A 266 14.79 30.37 1.68
N PRO A 267 13.92 30.79 0.74
CA PRO A 267 12.54 31.15 1.08
C PRO A 267 11.78 29.91 1.55
N PRO A 268 10.81 30.05 2.48
CA PRO A 268 10.05 28.91 3.00
C PRO A 268 9.30 28.22 1.86
N LEU A 269 9.48 26.90 1.74
CA LEU A 269 8.73 26.06 0.80
C LEU A 269 7.24 26.15 1.16
N ALA A 270 6.50 27.00 0.45
CA ALA A 270 5.06 27.10 0.57
C ALA A 270 4.42 25.74 0.25
N ARG A 271 3.56 25.26 1.16
CA ARG A 271 2.63 24.15 0.91
C ARG A 271 1.83 24.47 -0.35
N TRP A 272 1.96 23.64 -1.38
CA TRP A 272 1.08 23.70 -2.54
C TRP A 272 -0.20 22.91 -2.24
N SER A 273 -1.31 23.63 -2.04
CA SER A 273 -2.66 23.05 -2.13
C SER A 273 -3.06 23.00 -3.60
N ASN A 274 -3.46 21.83 -4.08
CA ASN A 274 -4.10 21.66 -5.38
C ASN A 274 -5.45 22.40 -5.37
N ASN A 275 -5.51 23.58 -5.99
CA ASN A 275 -6.74 24.21 -6.43
C ASN A 275 -6.45 25.03 -7.70
N HIS A 276 -6.89 24.52 -8.85
CA HIS A 276 -7.07 25.32 -10.05
C HIS A 276 -8.58 25.45 -10.32
N PRO A 277 -9.07 26.67 -10.61
CA PRO A 277 -10.19 26.85 -11.51
C PRO A 277 -9.70 27.33 -12.87
N ILE A 278 -10.26 26.71 -13.90
CA ILE A 278 -10.21 27.11 -15.32
C ILE A 278 -11.07 28.37 -15.48
N GLY A 279 -10.54 29.40 -16.16
CA GLY A 279 -11.31 30.60 -16.49
C GLY A 279 -10.55 31.57 -17.39
N SER A 280 -11.16 31.89 -18.54
CA SER A 280 -10.58 32.51 -19.73
C SER A 280 -10.43 34.03 -19.72
N ALA A 281 -9.46 34.50 -20.54
CA ALA A 281 -9.48 35.68 -21.40
C ALA A 281 -9.61 37.10 -20.77
N ARG A 282 -8.60 37.96 -21.00
CA ARG A 282 -8.56 38.94 -22.11
C ARG A 282 -7.29 39.79 -22.07
N SER A 283 -6.89 40.19 -23.27
CA SER A 283 -5.84 41.17 -23.59
C SER A 283 -6.09 42.55 -22.99
N THR A 284 -5.03 43.23 -22.54
CA THR A 284 -4.77 44.61 -22.99
C THR A 284 -3.28 44.96 -22.85
N SER A 285 -2.88 45.86 -23.73
CA SER A 285 -1.56 46.22 -24.23
C SER A 285 -1.04 47.55 -23.65
N PHE A 286 0.28 47.76 -23.73
CA PHE A 286 1.02 49.06 -23.64
C PHE A 286 0.98 49.77 -22.25
N SER A 287 2.00 50.49 -21.75
CA SER A 287 3.13 51.20 -22.34
C SER A 287 4.22 51.52 -21.29
N THR A 288 5.45 51.60 -21.79
CA THR A 288 6.63 52.38 -21.39
C THR A 288 6.49 53.42 -20.27
N LEU A 289 7.43 53.44 -19.31
CA LEU A 289 8.20 54.65 -19.00
C LEU A 289 9.47 54.37 -18.19
N GLN A 290 10.55 54.76 -18.83
CA GLN A 290 11.92 54.91 -18.40
C GLN A 290 12.02 56.07 -17.39
N GLN A 291 12.81 55.92 -16.31
CA GLN A 291 13.80 56.91 -15.88
C GLN A 291 14.50 56.51 -14.55
N ARG A 292 15.83 56.47 -14.65
CA ARG A 292 16.84 56.70 -13.60
C ARG A 292 17.43 58.11 -13.89
N PRO A 293 18.31 58.72 -13.06
CA PRO A 293 18.74 58.41 -11.68
C PRO A 293 18.88 59.70 -10.80
N SER A 294 19.79 59.63 -9.81
CA SER A 294 20.33 60.64 -8.85
C SER A 294 19.46 60.93 -7.63
N SER A 295 19.94 60.74 -6.39
CA SER A 295 21.29 61.00 -5.85
C SER A 295 21.84 59.85 -5.01
#